data_AF-Q71JA3-F1
#
_entry.id   AF-Q71JA3-F1
#
_cell.length_a   1.000
_cell.length_b   1.000
_cell.length_c   1.000
_cell.angle_alpha   90.00
_cell.angle_beta   90.00
_cell.angle_gamma   90.00
#
_symmetry.space_group_name_H-M   'P 1'
#
loop_
_entity.id
_entity.type
_entity.pdbx_description
1 polymer ?
#
loop_
_entity_poly.entity_id
_entity_poly.type
_entity_poly.pdbx_seq_one_letter_code
_entity_poly.pdbx_strand_id
1 'polypeptide(L)'
;VLPLFYKDPLKYTYLLQLFFLNTRFHSIKKALSDDNNVLDRSIYEDSLFFHMNADIGRANDLEVQTYDELLESMMKELERMPKRHPDLLVHINVSYETMIRRIQKRGRSYEQ
;
A
#
# COMPACT_ATOMS: atom_id res chain seq x y z
N VAL A 1 -1.99 -13.58 -1.61
CA VAL A 1 -3.14 -12.78 -2.12
C VAL A 1 -2.86 -12.19 -3.49
N LEU A 2 -1.65 -11.67 -3.75
CA LEU A 2 -1.28 -11.08 -5.05
C LEU A 2 -1.57 -11.97 -6.28
N PRO A 3 -1.30 -13.29 -6.29
CA PRO A 3 -1.65 -14.14 -7.44
C PRO A 3 -3.17 -14.28 -7.67
N LEU A 4 -3.99 -14.11 -6.63
CA LEU A 4 -5.45 -14.14 -6.75
C LEU A 4 -5.97 -12.85 -7.35
N PHE A 5 -5.40 -11.71 -6.97
CA PHE A 5 -5.70 -10.41 -7.59
C PHE A 5 -5.48 -10.41 -9.10
N TYR A 6 -4.37 -10.98 -9.58
CA TYR A 6 -4.14 -11.09 -11.03
C TYR A 6 -5.10 -12.05 -11.74
N LYS A 7 -5.77 -12.96 -11.01
CA LYS A 7 -6.80 -13.85 -11.58
C LYS A 7 -8.17 -13.18 -11.64
N ASP A 8 -8.53 -12.40 -10.62
CA ASP A 8 -9.81 -11.71 -10.53
C ASP A 8 -9.65 -10.41 -9.72
N PRO A 9 -9.28 -9.31 -10.38
CA PRO A 9 -9.07 -8.04 -9.69
C PRO A 9 -10.33 -7.54 -9.00
N LEU A 10 -11.51 -7.71 -9.61
CA LEU A 10 -12.77 -7.23 -9.04
C LEU A 10 -13.07 -7.89 -7.69
N LYS A 11 -12.82 -9.19 -7.58
CA LYS A 11 -13.09 -9.94 -6.34
C LYS A 11 -12.03 -9.75 -5.26
N TYR A 12 -10.77 -9.58 -5.64
CA TYR A 12 -9.66 -9.64 -4.69
C TYR A 12 -8.97 -8.30 -4.42
N THR A 13 -9.36 -7.20 -5.08
CA THR A 13 -8.78 -5.87 -4.81
C THR A 13 -8.92 -5.50 -3.34
N TYR A 14 -10.15 -5.49 -2.81
CA TYR A 14 -10.38 -5.09 -1.43
C TYR A 14 -9.63 -5.98 -0.43
N LEU A 15 -9.70 -7.31 -0.60
CA LEU A 15 -8.98 -8.26 0.25
C LEU A 15 -7.46 -8.08 0.21
N LEU A 16 -6.90 -7.81 -0.98
CA LEU A 16 -5.48 -7.55 -1.14
C LEU A 16 -5.06 -6.27 -0.41
N GLN A 17 -5.88 -5.23 -0.51
CA GLN A 17 -5.58 -3.92 0.07
C GLN A 17 -5.68 -3.95 1.60
N LEU A 18 -6.68 -4.65 2.16
CA LEU A 18 -6.73 -4.91 3.61
C LEU A 18 -5.54 -5.73 4.11
N PHE A 19 -5.07 -6.70 3.33
CA PHE A 19 -3.88 -7.48 3.67
C PHE A 19 -2.62 -6.58 3.70
N PHE A 20 -2.46 -5.71 2.70
CA PHE A 20 -1.35 -4.75 2.65
C PHE A 20 -1.42 -3.74 3.79
N LEU A 21 -2.58 -3.14 4.05
CA LEU A 21 -2.80 -2.20 5.14
C LEU A 21 -2.38 -2.81 6.49
N ASN A 22 -2.85 -4.03 6.79
CA ASN A 22 -2.47 -4.74 8.01
C ASN A 22 -0.97 -4.98 8.09
N THR A 23 -0.36 -5.52 7.02
CA THR A 23 1.08 -5.81 6.98
C THR A 23 1.91 -4.55 7.14
N ARG A 24 1.49 -3.45 6.52
CA ARG A 24 2.10 -2.13 6.58
C ARG A 24 2.04 -1.57 7.99
N PHE A 25 0.88 -1.62 8.62
CA PHE A 25 0.67 -1.15 9.99
C PHE A 25 1.58 -1.86 11.00
N HIS A 26 1.67 -3.20 10.92
CA HIS A 26 2.58 -3.97 11.77
C HIS A 26 4.05 -3.60 11.52
N SER A 27 4.42 -3.37 10.26
CA SER A 27 5.78 -2.96 9.88
C SER A 27 6.11 -1.57 10.43
N ILE A 28 5.17 -0.63 10.39
CA ILE A 28 5.33 0.71 10.96
C ILE A 28 5.47 0.63 12.49
N LYS A 29 4.59 -0.09 13.19
CA LYS A 29 4.69 -0.24 14.65
C LYS A 29 6.04 -0.84 15.07
N LYS A 30 6.54 -1.83 14.33
CA LYS A 30 7.86 -2.41 14.57
C LYS A 30 8.97 -1.41 14.30
N ALA A 31 8.91 -0.68 13.19
CA ALA A 31 9.92 0.30 12.83
C ALA A 31 9.94 1.52 13.78
N LEU A 32 8.81 1.90 14.37
CA LEU A 32 8.73 2.98 15.36
C LEU A 32 9.22 2.58 16.75
N SER A 33 9.53 1.30 16.98
CA SER A 33 10.09 0.82 18.25
C SER A 33 11.62 0.92 18.34
N ASP A 34 12.28 1.22 17.21
CA ASP A 34 13.74 1.39 17.12
C ASP A 34 14.05 2.58 16.21
N ASP A 35 15.14 3.30 16.48
CA ASP A 35 15.47 4.54 15.79
C ASP A 35 16.02 4.32 14.37
N ASN A 36 16.64 3.16 14.10
CA ASN A 36 17.33 2.89 12.83
C ASN A 36 16.60 1.88 11.94
N ASN A 37 15.52 2.32 11.28
CA ASN A 37 14.73 1.46 10.40
C ASN A 37 14.46 2.10 9.04
N VAL A 38 14.39 1.25 8.00
CA VAL A 38 13.98 1.64 6.65
C VAL A 38 12.68 0.92 6.31
N LEU A 39 11.66 1.70 5.94
CA LEU A 39 10.39 1.19 5.45
C LEU A 39 10.32 1.37 3.93
N ASP A 40 10.04 0.29 3.22
CA ASP A 40 9.78 0.32 1.77
C ASP A 40 8.30 0.63 1.54
N ARG A 41 7.99 1.80 0.97
CA ARG A 41 6.65 2.41 0.78
C ARG A 41 5.96 2.95 2.03
N SER A 42 5.22 4.04 1.82
CA SER A 42 4.39 4.68 2.85
C SER A 42 2.96 4.12 2.86
N ILE A 43 2.31 4.17 4.02
CA ILE A 43 0.89 3.79 4.15
C ILE A 43 -0.05 4.70 3.32
N TYR A 44 0.37 5.95 3.08
CA TYR A 44 -0.36 6.90 2.25
C TYR A 44 -0.32 6.52 0.77
N GLU A 45 0.80 5.97 0.32
CA GLU A 45 0.94 5.46 -1.05
C GLU A 45 0.02 4.25 -1.27
N ASP A 46 -0.08 3.36 -0.28
CA ASP A 46 -1.01 2.21 -0.32
C ASP A 46 -2.47 2.68 -0.41
N SER A 47 -2.85 3.72 0.36
CA SER A 47 -4.18 4.36 0.26
C SER A 47 -4.45 4.95 -1.13
N LEU A 48 -3.48 5.69 -1.70
CA LEU A 48 -3.60 6.23 -3.06
C LEU A 48 -3.83 5.13 -4.09
N PHE A 49 -3.08 4.03 -4.02
CA PHE A 49 -3.26 2.90 -4.93
C PHE A 49 -4.64 2.24 -4.78
N PHE A 50 -5.23 2.22 -3.58
CA PHE A 50 -6.56 1.67 -3.40
C PHE A 50 -7.63 2.54 -4.04
N HIS A 51 -7.58 3.86 -3.82
CA HIS A 51 -8.47 4.82 -4.47
C HIS A 51 -8.39 4.73 -5.99
N MET A 52 -7.19 4.65 -6.56
CA MET A 52 -7.01 4.44 -8.00
C MET A 52 -7.65 3.14 -8.50
N ASN A 53 -7.68 2.06 -7.70
CA ASN A 53 -8.37 0.83 -8.08
C ASN A 53 -9.89 0.97 -7.98
N ALA A 54 -10.40 1.72 -7.01
CA ALA A 54 -11.81 2.05 -6.90
C ALA A 54 -12.29 2.90 -8.09
N ASP A 55 -11.52 3.91 -8.49
CA ASP A 55 -11.82 4.80 -9.62
C ASP A 55 -12.00 4.04 -10.95
N ILE A 56 -11.28 2.92 -11.12
CA ILE A 56 -11.41 2.04 -12.29
C ILE A 56 -12.42 0.90 -12.10
N GLY A 57 -13.25 0.97 -11.06
CA GLY A 57 -14.37 0.06 -10.80
C GLY A 57 -13.99 -1.28 -10.16
N ARG A 58 -12.82 -1.40 -9.52
CA ARG A 58 -12.38 -2.64 -8.85
C ARG A 58 -12.68 -2.72 -7.37
N ALA A 59 -13.19 -1.64 -6.80
CA ALA A 59 -13.76 -1.59 -5.47
C ALA A 59 -14.98 -0.67 -5.49
N ASN A 60 -15.93 -0.90 -4.59
CA ASN A 60 -17.12 -0.06 -4.46
C ASN A 60 -16.96 0.99 -3.35
N ASP A 61 -17.85 1.99 -3.33
CA ASP A 61 -17.80 3.10 -2.38
C ASP A 61 -17.82 2.66 -0.92
N LEU A 62 -18.55 1.59 -0.60
CA LEU A 62 -18.61 1.05 0.76
C LEU A 62 -17.27 0.42 1.19
N GLU A 63 -16.59 -0.27 0.27
CA GLU A 63 -15.25 -0.81 0.51
C GLU A 63 -14.21 0.30 0.70
N VAL A 64 -14.31 1.38 -0.08
CA VAL A 64 -13.45 2.57 0.07
C VAL A 64 -13.66 3.22 1.43
N GLN A 65 -14.91 3.51 1.78
CA GLN A 65 -15.25 4.11 3.06
C GLN A 65 -14.76 3.25 4.24
N THR A 66 -15.00 1.94 4.19
CA THR A 66 -14.58 1.02 5.26
C THR A 66 -13.05 0.98 5.40
N TYR A 67 -12.33 1.01 4.28
CA TYR A 67 -10.87 1.06 4.28
C TYR A 67 -10.37 2.37 4.91
N ASP A 68 -10.95 3.51 4.54
CA ASP A 68 -10.54 4.82 5.06
C ASP A 68 -10.78 4.96 6.56
N GLU A 69 -11.94 4.50 7.04
CA GLU A 69 -12.25 4.47 8.48
C GLU A 69 -11.25 3.59 9.26
N LEU A 70 -10.86 2.45 8.68
CA LEU A 70 -9.87 1.55 9.28
C LEU A 70 -8.48 2.19 9.29
N LEU A 71 -8.07 2.80 8.17
CA LEU A 71 -6.81 3.52 8.06
C LEU A 71 -6.74 4.66 9.07
N GLU A 72 -7.78 5.48 9.18
CA GLU A 72 -7.84 6.59 10.13
C GLU A 72 -7.70 6.08 11.58
N SER A 73 -8.42 4.99 11.90
CA SER A 73 -8.34 4.37 13.23
C SER A 73 -6.94 3.86 13.56
N MET A 74 -6.27 3.22 12.59
CA MET A 74 -4.89 2.77 12.72
C MET A 74 -3.92 3.96 12.88
N MET A 75 -4.08 5.02 12.10
CA MET A 75 -3.23 6.21 12.18
C MET A 75 -3.34 6.89 13.56
N LYS A 76 -4.56 7.02 14.11
CA LYS A 76 -4.78 7.52 15.46
C LYS A 76 -4.07 6.69 16.54
N GLU A 77 -3.94 5.39 16.34
CA GLU A 77 -3.17 4.53 17.25
C GLU A 77 -1.67 4.87 17.21
N LEU A 78 -1.12 5.13 16.01
CA LEU A 78 0.30 5.50 15.85
C LEU A 78 0.64 6.85 16.49
N GLU A 79 -0.30 7.80 16.53
CA GLU A 79 -0.09 9.10 17.20
C GLU A 79 0.23 8.95 18.70
N ARG A 80 -0.21 7.84 19.32
CA ARG A 80 0.07 7.53 20.72
C ARG A 80 1.48 6.98 20.94
N MET A 81 2.21 6.64 19.88
CA MET A 81 3.58 6.12 19.99
C MET A 81 4.59 7.25 20.26
N PRO A 82 5.72 6.94 20.92
CA PRO A 82 6.77 7.93 21.22
C PRO A 82 7.33 8.59 19.95
N LYS A 83 7.60 7.79 18.92
CA LYS A 83 7.97 8.24 17.58
C LYS A 83 6.73 8.22 16.69
N ARG A 84 6.38 9.36 16.09
CA ARG A 84 5.09 9.56 15.40
C ARG A 84 5.18 9.65 13.88
N HIS A 85 6.35 9.91 13.34
CA HIS A 85 6.56 10.07 11.91
C HIS A 85 7.98 9.60 11.51
N PRO A 86 8.17 9.23 10.23
CA PRO A 86 9.50 9.01 9.68
C PRO A 86 10.30 10.32 9.63
N ASP A 87 11.61 10.22 9.84
CA ASP A 87 12.52 11.38 9.76
C ASP A 87 12.84 11.79 8.32
N LEU A 88 12.73 10.85 7.37
CA LEU A 88 13.09 11.03 5.96
C LEU A 88 12.14 10.26 5.03
N LEU A 89 11.69 10.92 3.96
CA LEU A 89 10.98 10.30 2.85
C LEU A 89 11.87 10.31 1.60
N VAL A 90 12.19 9.12 1.08
CA VAL A 90 12.95 8.98 -0.17
C VAL A 90 11.98 8.72 -1.32
N HIS A 91 11.91 9.64 -2.28
CA HIS A 91 11.08 9.50 -3.47
C HIS A 91 11.92 9.12 -4.70
N ILE A 92 11.52 8.06 -5.40
CA ILE A 92 12.18 7.60 -6.62
C ILE A 92 11.36 8.06 -7.83
N ASN A 93 11.89 9.03 -8.59
CA ASN A 93 11.29 9.47 -9.84
C ASN A 93 11.86 8.69 -11.04
N VAL A 94 10.99 8.18 -11.91
CA VAL A 94 11.35 7.44 -13.11
C VAL A 94 10.38 7.75 -14.24
N SER A 95 10.88 7.85 -15.48
CA SER A 95 10.00 8.02 -16.65
C SER A 95 9.16 6.77 -16.89
N TYR A 96 7.96 6.95 -17.43
CA TYR A 96 7.04 5.86 -17.78
C TYR A 96 7.72 4.80 -18.68
N GLU A 97 8.43 5.25 -19.71
CA GLU A 97 9.17 4.34 -20.62
C GLU A 97 10.21 3.49 -19.88
N THR A 98 10.95 4.09 -18.95
CA THR A 98 11.94 3.36 -18.15
C THR A 98 11.27 2.38 -17.19
N MET A 99 10.12 2.75 -16.62
CA MET A 99 9.34 1.89 -15.73
C MET A 99 8.86 0.63 -16.46
N ILE A 100 8.20 0.78 -17.62
CA ILE A 100 7.69 -0.35 -18.42
C ILE A 100 8.83 -1.29 -18.85
N ARG A 101 9.94 -0.73 -19.36
CA ARG A 101 11.12 -1.51 -19.73
C ARG A 101 11.66 -2.34 -18.56
N ARG A 102 11.65 -1.81 -17.33
CA ARG A 102 12.08 -2.52 -16.11
C ARG A 102 11.07 -3.56 -15.64
N ILE A 103 9.76 -3.35 -15.85
CA ILE A 103 8.73 -4.36 -15.59
C ILE A 103 8.92 -5.56 -16.52
N GLN A 104 9.08 -5.30 -17.83
CA GLN A 104 9.31 -6.35 -18.81
C GLN A 104 10.57 -7.18 -18.50
N LYS A 105 11.66 -6.52 -18.10
CA LYS A 105 12.91 -7.19 -17.69
C LYS A 105 12.76 -8.11 -16.47
N ARG A 106 11.80 -7.86 -15.57
CA ARG A 106 11.56 -8.71 -14.39
C ARG A 106 10.99 -10.09 -14.74
N GLY A 107 10.41 -10.27 -15.93
CA GLY A 107 9.96 -11.58 -16.42
C GLY A 107 8.86 -12.25 -15.60
N ARG A 108 8.12 -11.49 -14.77
CA ARG A 108 6.99 -12.00 -14.00
C ARG A 108 5.77 -12.09 -14.92
N SER A 109 5.37 -13.30 -15.28
CA SER A 109 4.29 -13.57 -16.25
C SER A 109 2.93 -12.95 -15.89
N TYR A 110 2.71 -12.61 -14.61
CA TYR A 110 1.49 -11.98 -14.12
C TYR A 110 1.57 -10.44 -14.06
N GLU A 111 2.74 -9.83 -14.24
CA GLU A 111 2.93 -8.36 -14.26
C GLU A 111 3.03 -7.80 -15.71
N GLN A 112 3.01 -8.66 -16.74
CA GLN A 112 3.17 -8.28 -18.16
C GLN A 112 1.84 -7.96 -18.84
#